data_AF-A0A497NMZ8-F1
#
_entry.id   AF-A0A497NMZ8-F1
#
_cell.length_a   1.000
_cell.length_b   1.000
_cell.length_c   1.000
_cell.angle_alpha   90.00
_cell.angle_beta   90.00
_cell.angle_gamma   90.00
#
_symmetry.space_group_name_H-M   'P 1'
#
loop_
_entity.id
_entity.type
_entity.pdbx_description
1 polymer ?
#
loop_
_entity_poly.entity_id
_entity_poly.type
_entity_poly.pdbx_seq_one_letter_code
_entity_poly.pdbx_strand_id
1 'polypeptide(L)'
;TTGRGAPQGYPIAPVIKVCGNPRTSEKLSEHIDVDVSDVITKNKTLEEAAEKVFEKLVKVASGEKTNAEITGYDKTIDIYVRGIIL
;
A
#
# COMPACT_ATOMS: atom_id res chain seq x y z
N THR A 1 -5.28 -1.70 -1.87
CA THR A 1 -4.52 -2.81 -2.49
C THR A 1 -4.03 -2.40 -3.87
N THR A 2 -3.00 -3.04 -4.43
CA THR A 2 -2.54 -2.82 -5.80
C THR A 2 -2.01 -4.12 -6.42
N GLY A 3 -2.27 -4.35 -7.71
CA GLY A 3 -1.68 -5.47 -8.49
C GLY A 3 -0.70 -5.01 -9.57
N ARG A 4 -0.58 -3.69 -9.77
CA ARG A 4 0.25 -3.06 -10.81
C ARG A 4 1.22 -2.01 -10.27
N GLY A 5 1.23 -1.79 -8.95
CA GLY A 5 2.19 -0.90 -8.28
C GLY A 5 1.83 0.57 -8.38
N ALA A 6 0.57 0.91 -8.17
CA ALA A 6 0.09 2.29 -8.08
C ALA A 6 0.71 2.97 -6.84
N PRO A 7 1.66 3.92 -6.99
CA PRO A 7 2.49 4.40 -5.88
C PRO A 7 1.81 5.45 -4.99
N GLN A 8 0.60 5.91 -5.36
CA GLN A 8 -0.12 7.01 -4.72
C GLN A 8 -0.28 6.83 -3.21
N GLY A 9 0.29 7.74 -2.43
CA GLY A 9 -0.03 7.97 -1.03
C GLY A 9 -1.14 9.02 -0.87
N TYR A 10 -1.27 9.57 0.34
CA TYR A 10 -2.23 10.62 0.64
C TYR A 10 -1.65 11.59 1.69
N PRO A 11 -1.87 12.92 1.56
CA PRO A 11 -1.14 13.89 2.38
C PRO A 11 -1.69 14.02 3.81
N ILE A 12 -2.90 13.53 4.06
CA ILE A 12 -3.61 13.70 5.34
C ILE A 12 -3.61 12.40 6.15
N ALA A 13 -3.43 11.25 5.50
CA ALA A 13 -3.53 9.94 6.14
C ALA A 13 -2.51 8.98 5.53
N PRO A 14 -1.83 8.15 6.36
CA PRO A 14 -0.89 7.15 5.85
C PRO A 14 -1.62 6.12 4.99
N VAL A 15 -0.98 5.68 3.91
CA VAL A 15 -1.55 4.71 2.95
C VAL A 15 -0.68 3.46 2.91
N ILE A 16 -1.16 2.39 3.56
CA ILE A 16 -0.50 1.08 3.51
C ILE A 16 -0.81 0.40 2.17
N LYS A 17 0.22 0.24 1.33
CA LYS A 17 0.11 -0.38 0.02
C LYS A 17 0.32 -1.89 0.11
N VAL A 18 -0.79 -2.64 0.01
CA VAL A 18 -0.78 -4.11 -0.03
C VAL A 18 -0.76 -4.62 -1.47
N CYS A 19 0.13 -5.55 -1.81
CA CYS A 19 0.24 -6.17 -3.13
C CYS A 19 0.22 -7.70 -3.08
N GLY A 20 -0.61 -8.33 -3.93
CA GLY A 20 -0.68 -9.79 -4.06
C GLY A 20 -0.02 -10.35 -5.32
N ASN A 21 0.59 -9.50 -6.16
CA ASN A 21 1.24 -9.94 -7.39
C ASN A 21 2.75 -10.06 -7.15
N PRO A 22 3.34 -11.27 -7.17
CA PRO A 22 4.74 -11.48 -6.80
C PRO A 22 5.71 -10.71 -7.71
N ARG A 23 5.40 -10.61 -9.01
CA ARG A 23 6.24 -9.86 -9.96
C ARG A 23 6.23 -8.37 -9.68
N THR A 24 5.11 -7.84 -9.18
CA THR A 24 4.97 -6.42 -8.84
C THR A 24 5.64 -6.15 -7.49
N SER A 25 5.42 -7.00 -6.49
CA SER A 25 6.08 -6.93 -5.19
C SER A 25 7.60 -6.94 -5.30
N GLU A 26 8.16 -7.75 -6.21
CA GLU A 26 9.61 -7.78 -6.46
C GLU A 26 10.11 -6.51 -7.15
N LYS A 27 9.46 -6.09 -8.25
CA LYS A 27 9.95 -4.96 -9.08
C LYS A 27 9.72 -3.58 -8.46
N LEU A 28 8.68 -3.44 -7.64
CA LEU A 28 8.22 -2.17 -7.05
C LEU A 28 8.19 -2.27 -5.53
N SER A 29 9.13 -3.03 -4.95
CA SER A 29 9.24 -3.25 -3.50
C SER A 29 9.31 -1.95 -2.70
N GLU A 30 9.99 -0.93 -3.25
CA GLU A 30 10.09 0.42 -2.65
C GLU A 30 8.73 1.13 -2.52
N HIS A 31 7.70 0.69 -3.25
CA HIS A 31 6.35 1.27 -3.20
C HIS A 31 5.32 0.37 -2.51
N ILE A 32 5.73 -0.80 -1.98
CA ILE A 32 4.82 -1.79 -1.40
C ILE A 32 5.16 -2.01 0.07
N ASP A 33 4.22 -1.66 0.94
CA ASP A 33 4.34 -1.84 2.38
C ASP A 33 4.16 -3.30 2.82
N VAL A 34 3.25 -4.02 2.15
CA VAL A 34 2.93 -5.42 2.48
C VAL A 34 2.76 -6.27 1.22
N ASP A 35 3.66 -7.21 1.02
CA ASP A 35 3.51 -8.27 0.03
C ASP A 35 2.72 -9.45 0.61
N VAL A 36 1.61 -9.81 -0.02
CA VAL A 36 0.75 -10.97 0.31
C VAL A 36 0.68 -11.97 -0.85
N SER A 37 1.63 -11.90 -1.79
CA SER A 37 1.70 -12.83 -2.93
C SER A 37 2.01 -14.28 -2.54
N ASP A 38 2.46 -14.50 -1.31
CA ASP A 38 2.73 -15.81 -0.71
C ASP A 38 1.47 -16.65 -0.50
N VAL A 39 0.29 -16.01 -0.42
CA VAL A 39 -1.01 -16.72 -0.45
C VAL A 39 -1.14 -17.57 -1.71
N ILE A 40 -0.70 -17.05 -2.86
CA ILE A 40 -0.80 -17.73 -4.15
C ILE A 40 0.47 -18.55 -4.45
N THR A 41 1.66 -18.03 -4.07
CA THR A 41 2.95 -18.62 -4.48
C THR A 41 3.52 -19.63 -3.49
N LYS A 42 3.12 -19.58 -2.21
CA LYS A 42 3.70 -20.38 -1.13
C LYS A 42 2.66 -21.08 -0.26
N ASN A 43 1.40 -21.13 -0.73
CA ASN A 43 0.31 -21.82 -0.04
C ASN A 43 0.02 -21.29 1.38
N LYS A 44 0.31 -20.00 1.62
CA LYS A 44 -0.05 -19.30 2.85
C LYS A 44 -1.56 -19.11 2.93
N THR A 45 -2.08 -19.12 4.15
CA THR A 45 -3.51 -18.87 4.41
C THR A 45 -3.86 -17.40 4.31
N LEU A 46 -5.14 -17.10 4.12
CA LEU A 46 -5.62 -15.71 4.15
C LEU A 46 -5.48 -15.10 5.54
N GLU A 47 -5.61 -15.92 6.58
CA GLU A 47 -5.44 -15.55 7.98
C GLU A 47 -4.01 -15.06 8.25
N GLU A 48 -2.99 -15.77 7.75
CA GLU A 48 -1.59 -15.33 7.86
C GLU A 48 -1.32 -14.02 7.11
N ALA A 49 -1.94 -13.84 5.94
CA ALA A 49 -1.81 -12.60 5.18
C ALA A 49 -2.52 -11.43 5.89
N ALA A 50 -3.68 -11.69 6.50
CA ALA A 50 -4.43 -10.71 7.28
C ALA A 50 -3.64 -10.26 8.51
N GLU A 51 -3.02 -11.19 9.23
CA GLU A 51 -2.15 -10.89 10.38
C GLU A 51 -1.00 -9.97 9.97
N LYS A 52 -0.32 -10.28 8.86
CA LYS A 52 0.76 -9.44 8.33
C LYS A 52 0.31 -8.01 8.00
N VAL A 53 -0.89 -7.85 7.42
CA VAL A 53 -1.47 -6.53 7.14
C VAL A 53 -1.83 -5.81 8.44
N PHE A 54 -2.39 -6.53 9.41
CA PHE A 54 -2.78 -5.98 10.71
C PHE A 54 -1.57 -5.51 11.52
N GLU A 55 -0.49 -6.30 11.60
CA GLU A 55 0.76 -5.91 12.24
C GLU A 55 1.33 -4.62 11.64
N LYS A 56 1.37 -4.51 10.30
CA LYS A 56 1.82 -3.28 9.62
C LYS A 56 0.91 -2.11 9.93
N LEU A 57 -0.41 -2.33 10.00
CA LEU A 57 -1.38 -1.30 10.40
C LEU A 57 -1.10 -0.77 11.81
N VAL A 58 -0.86 -1.65 12.78
CA VAL A 58 -0.55 -1.25 14.16
C VAL A 58 0.75 -0.45 14.21
N LYS A 59 1.79 -0.87 13.49
CA LYS A 59 3.07 -0.14 13.43
C LYS A 59 2.92 1.25 12.81
N VAL A 60 2.19 1.36 11.71
CA VAL A 60 1.92 2.65 11.05
C VAL A 60 1.07 3.56 11.94
N ALA A 61 0.04 3.03 12.58
CA ALA A 61 -0.74 3.77 13.57
C ALA A 61 0.11 4.23 14.77
N SER A 62 1.21 3.52 15.06
CA SER A 62 2.19 3.87 16.11
C SER A 62 3.30 4.82 15.62
N GLY A 63 3.23 5.30 14.37
CA GLY A 63 4.15 6.30 13.82
C GLY A 63 5.20 5.77 12.84
N GLU A 64 5.18 4.48 12.48
CA GLU A 64 5.99 3.99 11.36
C GLU A 64 5.52 4.62 10.05
N LYS A 65 6.44 5.20 9.27
CA LYS A 65 6.10 5.77 7.97
C LYS A 65 5.80 4.67 6.94
N THR A 66 4.83 4.94 6.08
CA THR A 66 4.55 4.13 4.89
C THR A 66 5.55 4.42 3.79
N ASN A 67 5.70 3.49 2.85
CA ASN A 67 6.60 3.65 1.70
C ASN A 67 6.27 4.90 0.86
N ALA A 68 5.00 5.27 0.75
CA ALA A 68 4.60 6.49 0.06
C ALA A 68 5.09 7.76 0.77
N GLU A 69 5.04 7.81 2.10
CA GLU A 69 5.60 8.91 2.90
C GLU A 69 7.13 8.97 2.84
N ILE A 70 7.79 7.80 2.79
CA ILE A 70 9.27 7.71 2.67
C ILE A 70 9.75 8.22 1.32
N THR A 71 9.06 7.81 0.24
CA THR A 71 9.39 8.22 -1.14
C THR A 71 8.88 9.62 -1.49
N GLY A 72 8.03 10.21 -0.64
CA GLY A 72 7.41 11.53 -0.86
C GLY A 72 6.31 11.53 -1.92
N TYR A 73 5.78 10.37 -2.28
CA TYR A 73 4.68 10.19 -3.23
C TYR A 73 3.31 10.28 -2.54
N ASP A 74 3.21 11.08 -1.49
CA ASP A 74 2.04 11.31 -0.63
C ASP A 74 1.51 12.74 -0.73
N LYS A 75 2.14 13.61 -1.51
CA LYS A 75 1.87 15.07 -1.49
C LYS A 75 0.67 15.52 -2.32
N THR A 76 0.18 14.68 -3.22
CA THR A 76 -0.87 15.04 -4.18
C THR A 76 -2.23 14.58 -3.68
N ILE A 77 -3.24 15.45 -3.82
CA ILE A 77 -4.64 15.13 -3.53
C ILE A 77 -5.48 15.41 -4.77
N ASP A 78 -6.22 14.41 -5.21
CA ASP A 78 -7.26 14.60 -6.21
C ASP A 78 -8.56 14.95 -5.47
N ILE A 79 -9.04 16.17 -5.66
CA ILE A 79 -10.31 16.61 -5.10
C ILE A 79 -11.41 16.25 -6.09
N TYR A 80 -12.30 15.35 -5.67
CA TYR A 80 -13.48 15.03 -6.45
C TYR A 80 -14.41 16.24 -6.50
N VAL A 81 -14.69 16.71 -7.72
CA VAL A 81 -15.62 17.81 -7.99
C VAL A 81 -16.65 17.36 -9.03
N ARG A 82 -17.86 17.92 -8.93
CA ARG A 82 -18.94 17.72 -9.91
C ARG A 82 -19.24 19.05 -10.60
N GLY A 83 -19.35 19.04 -11.93
CA GLY A 83 -19.65 20.23 -12.73
C GLY A 83 -18.42 20.78 -13.45
N ILE A 84 -18.56 21.97 -14.03
CA ILE A 84 -17.48 22.65 -14.77
C ILE A 84 -16.47 23.20 -13.76
N ILE A 85 -15.20 22.84 -13.96
CA ILE A 85 -14.04 23.45 -13.30
C ILE A 85 -13.59 24.57 -14.24
N LEU A 86 -13.66 25.82 -13.79
CA LEU A 86 -13.16 27.00 -14.51
C LEU A 86 -11.68 27.22 -14.21
#